data_AF-A0A4Q6B7T3-F1
#
_entry.id   AF-A0A4Q6B7T3-F1
#
_cell.length_a   1.000
_cell.length_b   1.000
_cell.length_c   1.000
_cell.angle_alpha   90.00
_cell.angle_beta   90.00
_cell.angle_gamma   90.00
#
_symmetry.space_group_name_H-M   'P 1'
#
loop_
_entity.id
_entity.type
_entity.pdbx_description
1 polymer ?
#
loop_
_entity_poly.entity_id
_entity_poly.type
_entity_poly.pdbx_seq_one_letter_code
_entity_poly.pdbx_strand_id
1 'polypeptide(L)'
;MKSILEWPPHESPGTAMVMPLSGLGSSRGFAYALAVGLVVLVTAGAVAACGTDAEGIDSCRQLENARCDRAPGCGISLANPPHEGAPDSDVDACKRYYKDACLHGLVSRKDPGDVEVEACEAAIRNGSCDVVKVPSTDPACVFLLEAPPSDDAGTDPDAGDAGTDASALENLADASPF
;
A
#
# COMPACT_ATOMS: atom_id res chain seq x y z
N MET A 1 -29.13 13.18 -4.91
CA MET A 1 -28.22 12.62 -3.89
C MET A 1 -27.59 11.41 -4.56
N LYS A 2 -26.40 11.59 -5.15
CA LYS A 2 -25.79 10.64 -6.09
C LYS A 2 -24.70 9.88 -5.34
N SER A 3 -24.81 8.56 -5.36
CA SER A 3 -24.05 7.59 -4.59
C SER A 3 -22.53 7.80 -4.72
N ILE A 4 -21.88 8.15 -3.62
CA ILE A 4 -20.42 8.10 -3.42
C ILE A 4 -20.02 6.73 -2.81
N LEU A 5 -20.99 5.83 -2.64
CA LEU A 5 -20.82 4.49 -2.08
C LEU A 5 -20.67 3.40 -3.14
N GLU A 6 -20.54 3.80 -4.41
CA GLU A 6 -20.01 2.87 -5.40
C GLU A 6 -18.51 2.79 -5.09
N TRP A 7 -18.10 1.68 -4.48
CA TRP A 7 -16.69 1.33 -4.34
C TRP A 7 -15.99 1.62 -5.68
N PRO A 8 -14.89 2.39 -5.69
CA PRO A 8 -14.23 2.73 -6.94
C PRO A 8 -13.92 1.43 -7.68
N PRO A 9 -14.19 1.33 -8.99
CA PRO A 9 -13.82 0.16 -9.77
C PRO A 9 -12.30 0.02 -9.66
N HIS A 10 -11.85 -0.90 -8.81
CA HIS A 10 -10.44 -1.21 -8.66
C HIS A 10 -9.98 -1.73 -10.02
N GLU A 11 -9.22 -0.93 -10.76
CA GLU A 11 -8.51 -1.39 -11.95
C GLU A 11 -7.71 -2.62 -11.53
N SER A 12 -8.12 -3.77 -12.04
CA SER A 12 -7.47 -5.04 -11.75
C SER A 12 -6.03 -4.92 -12.26
N PRO A 13 -5.00 -5.03 -11.40
CA PRO A 13 -3.62 -5.04 -11.89
C PRO A 13 -3.50 -6.23 -12.83
N GLY A 14 -3.34 -5.94 -14.12
CA GLY A 14 -3.28 -6.92 -15.18
C GLY A 14 -2.32 -8.03 -14.80
N THR A 15 -2.83 -9.27 -14.84
CA THR A 15 -2.07 -10.49 -14.64
C THR A 15 -0.84 -10.44 -15.54
N ALA A 16 0.31 -10.14 -14.95
CA ALA A 16 1.58 -10.19 -15.64
C ALA A 16 1.80 -11.65 -16.06
N MET A 17 1.61 -11.92 -17.35
CA MET A 17 1.94 -13.20 -17.97
C MET A 17 3.40 -13.52 -17.69
N VAL A 18 3.62 -14.50 -16.82
CA VAL A 18 4.91 -15.15 -16.64
C VAL A 18 5.25 -15.91 -17.92
N MET A 19 6.06 -15.29 -18.78
CA MET A 19 6.64 -16.00 -19.92
C MET A 19 7.80 -16.88 -19.44
N PRO A 20 7.82 -18.19 -19.77
CA PRO A 20 8.96 -19.04 -19.47
C PRO A 20 10.12 -18.70 -20.41
N LEU A 21 11.16 -18.05 -19.87
CA LEU A 21 12.43 -17.85 -20.57
C LEU A 21 13.20 -19.19 -20.60
N SER A 22 12.89 -20.02 -21.59
CA SER A 22 13.69 -21.21 -21.90
C SER A 22 14.65 -20.90 -23.05
N GLY A 23 15.94 -20.77 -22.71
CA GLY A 23 17.04 -21.17 -23.60
C GLY A 23 17.79 -20.07 -24.34
N LEU A 24 18.94 -19.65 -23.81
CA LEU A 24 20.20 -19.39 -24.53
C LEU A 24 21.31 -19.66 -23.50
N GLY A 25 22.26 -20.56 -23.69
CA GLY A 25 23.18 -20.63 -24.82
C GLY A 25 24.58 -20.32 -24.27
N SER A 26 25.40 -21.36 -24.15
CA SER A 26 26.74 -21.33 -23.54
C SER A 26 27.75 -20.49 -24.33
N SER A 27 28.11 -19.31 -23.82
CA SER A 27 29.36 -18.60 -24.18
C SER A 27 29.89 -17.84 -22.96
N ARG A 28 30.52 -18.59 -22.06
CA ARG A 28 31.13 -18.14 -20.80
C ARG A 28 32.40 -17.35 -21.10
N GLY A 29 32.44 -16.06 -20.80
CA GLY A 29 33.71 -15.34 -20.77
C GLY A 29 33.60 -13.82 -20.67
N PHE A 30 32.88 -13.18 -21.58
CA PHE A 30 32.95 -11.72 -21.74
C PHE A 30 31.65 -10.94 -21.42
N ALA A 31 30.54 -11.63 -21.12
CA ALA A 31 29.25 -11.00 -20.81
C ALA A 31 29.02 -10.70 -19.31
N TYR A 32 29.87 -11.22 -18.40
CA TYR A 32 29.66 -11.10 -16.96
C TYR A 32 29.92 -9.70 -16.39
N ALA A 33 30.77 -8.89 -17.03
CA ALA A 33 31.10 -7.55 -16.52
C ALA A 33 29.99 -6.52 -16.77
N LEU A 34 29.26 -6.63 -17.90
CA LEU A 34 28.13 -5.74 -18.22
C LEU A 34 26.84 -6.14 -17.50
N ALA A 35 26.62 -7.44 -17.26
CA ALA A 35 25.43 -7.92 -16.55
C ALA A 35 25.43 -7.54 -15.07
N VAL A 36 26.59 -7.50 -14.40
CA VAL A 36 26.69 -7.11 -12.98
C VAL A 36 26.48 -5.59 -12.81
N GLY A 37 27.03 -4.78 -13.71
CA GLY A 37 26.86 -3.31 -13.65
C GLY A 37 25.39 -2.87 -13.79
N LEU A 38 24.60 -3.56 -14.62
CA LEU A 38 23.20 -3.23 -14.85
C LEU A 38 22.28 -3.71 -13.71
N VAL A 39 22.64 -4.81 -13.03
CA VAL A 39 21.93 -5.28 -11.83
C VAL A 39 22.13 -4.33 -10.64
N VAL A 40 23.33 -3.76 -10.46
CA VAL A 40 23.63 -2.81 -9.37
C VAL A 40 22.92 -1.47 -9.56
N LEU A 41 22.71 -1.03 -10.81
CA LEU A 41 22.05 0.24 -11.11
C LEU A 41 20.53 0.19 -10.92
N VAL A 42 19.90 -0.98 -11.13
CA VAL A 42 18.46 -1.18 -10.90
C VAL A 42 18.11 -1.28 -9.42
N THR A 43 19.00 -1.79 -8.56
CA THR A 43 18.72 -1.89 -7.12
C THR A 43 18.85 -0.56 -6.37
N ALA A 44 19.63 0.40 -6.88
CA ALA A 44 19.86 1.69 -6.22
C ALA A 44 18.71 2.71 -6.41
N GLY A 45 17.91 2.60 -7.47
CA GLY A 45 16.83 3.55 -7.78
C GLY A 45 15.45 3.22 -7.18
N ALA A 46 15.25 2.02 -6.64
CA ALA A 46 13.92 1.54 -6.23
C ALA A 46 13.50 1.94 -4.80
N VAL A 47 14.39 2.55 -4.01
CA VAL A 47 14.14 2.88 -2.59
C VAL A 47 13.58 4.29 -2.36
N ALA A 48 13.55 5.16 -3.37
CA ALA A 48 13.14 6.56 -3.24
C ALA A 48 11.66 6.83 -3.59
N ALA A 49 10.88 5.80 -3.98
CA ALA A 49 9.51 5.97 -4.46
C ALA A 49 8.41 5.33 -3.57
N CYS A 50 8.76 4.67 -2.47
CA CYS A 50 7.80 4.25 -1.45
C CYS A 50 7.54 5.43 -0.50
N GLY A 51 6.67 6.35 -0.94
CA GLY A 51 6.39 7.61 -0.26
C GLY A 51 5.85 7.46 1.16
N THR A 52 6.46 8.26 2.05
CA THR A 52 5.96 8.90 3.28
C THR A 52 5.00 8.14 4.18
N ASP A 53 5.50 7.83 5.39
CA ASP A 53 4.82 7.49 6.64
C ASP A 53 3.29 7.39 6.57
N ALA A 54 2.77 6.23 6.16
CA ALA A 54 1.36 5.94 6.27
C ALA A 54 0.96 5.90 7.76
N GLU A 55 0.18 6.88 8.20
CA GLU A 55 -0.33 6.94 9.57
C GLU A 55 -1.63 6.14 9.75
N GLY A 56 -1.81 5.56 10.93
CA GLY A 56 -3.05 4.87 11.30
C GLY A 56 -3.29 3.54 10.59
N ILE A 57 -2.24 2.82 10.16
CA ILE A 57 -2.37 1.48 9.55
C ILE A 57 -3.12 0.52 10.48
N ASP A 58 -2.72 0.48 11.75
CA ASP A 58 -3.33 -0.41 12.74
C ASP A 58 -4.75 0.04 13.09
N SER A 59 -4.99 1.35 13.20
CA SER A 59 -6.31 1.94 13.35
C SER A 59 -7.26 1.56 12.19
N CYS A 60 -6.79 1.67 10.94
CA CYS A 60 -7.53 1.23 9.76
C CYS A 60 -7.91 -0.25 9.85
N ARG A 61 -6.95 -1.11 10.17
CA ARG A 61 -7.19 -2.56 10.31
C ARG A 61 -8.20 -2.87 11.40
N GLN A 62 -8.12 -2.20 12.54
CA GLN A 62 -9.04 -2.39 13.66
C GLN A 62 -10.49 -2.07 13.24
N LEU A 63 -10.71 -0.92 12.61
CA LEU A 63 -12.03 -0.48 12.17
C LEU A 63 -12.59 -1.38 11.06
N GLU A 64 -11.77 -1.73 10.08
CA GLU A 64 -12.19 -2.59 8.97
C GLU A 64 -12.46 -4.03 9.43
N ASN A 65 -11.69 -4.55 10.38
CA ASN A 65 -11.99 -5.86 10.99
C ASN A 65 -13.37 -5.86 11.68
N ALA A 66 -13.70 -4.80 12.41
CA ALA A 66 -15.02 -4.66 13.04
C ALA A 66 -16.14 -4.60 11.99
N ARG A 67 -15.92 -3.91 10.86
CA ARG A 67 -16.89 -3.90 9.74
C ARG A 67 -17.04 -5.26 9.08
N CYS A 68 -15.93 -5.95 8.79
CA CYS A 68 -15.95 -7.31 8.24
C CYS A 68 -16.72 -8.27 9.15
N ASP A 69 -16.53 -8.20 10.47
CA ASP A 69 -17.25 -9.03 11.44
C ASP A 69 -18.76 -8.77 11.43
N ARG A 70 -19.16 -7.51 11.29
CA ARG A 70 -20.56 -7.06 11.40
C ARG A 70 -21.34 -7.19 10.10
N ALA A 71 -20.64 -7.10 8.96
CA ALA A 71 -21.24 -7.03 7.63
C ALA A 71 -22.27 -8.16 7.33
N PRO A 72 -22.02 -9.45 7.63
CA PRO A 72 -22.99 -10.52 7.35
C PRO A 72 -24.31 -10.34 8.09
N GLY A 73 -24.25 -9.90 9.36
CA GLY A 73 -25.44 -9.62 10.17
C GLY A 73 -26.28 -8.45 9.64
N CYS A 74 -25.68 -7.61 8.80
CA CYS A 74 -26.31 -6.48 8.14
C CYS A 74 -26.73 -6.76 6.69
N GLY A 75 -26.62 -8.01 6.22
CA GLY A 75 -26.91 -8.38 4.84
C GLY A 75 -25.97 -7.74 3.81
N ILE A 76 -24.79 -7.30 4.24
CA ILE A 76 -23.75 -6.76 3.36
C ILE A 76 -22.96 -7.95 2.82
N SER A 77 -22.95 -8.11 1.50
CA SER A 77 -22.15 -9.16 0.86
C SER A 77 -20.67 -8.78 0.90
N LEU A 78 -19.85 -9.72 1.37
CA LEU A 78 -18.39 -9.60 1.41
C LEU A 78 -17.72 -10.29 0.20
N ALA A 79 -18.51 -10.75 -0.77
CA ALA A 79 -18.02 -11.42 -1.98
C ALA A 79 -17.34 -10.47 -2.98
N ASN A 80 -17.46 -9.15 -2.78
CA ASN A 80 -16.72 -8.14 -3.52
C ASN A 80 -15.71 -7.44 -2.58
N PRO A 81 -14.44 -7.29 -2.98
CA PRO A 81 -13.86 -7.69 -4.26
C PRO A 81 -13.82 -9.22 -4.37
N PRO A 82 -13.82 -9.80 -5.58
CA PRO A 82 -13.70 -11.24 -5.73
C PRO A 82 -12.38 -11.69 -5.10
N HIS A 83 -12.46 -12.58 -4.12
CA HIS A 83 -11.27 -13.12 -3.45
C HIS A 83 -10.84 -14.42 -4.13
N GLU A 84 -9.58 -14.52 -4.54
CA GLU A 84 -9.04 -15.77 -5.06
C GLU A 84 -8.73 -16.77 -3.93
N GLY A 85 -8.96 -18.06 -4.20
CA GLY A 85 -8.78 -19.14 -3.24
C GLY A 85 -10.07 -19.53 -2.51
N ALA A 86 -9.99 -20.56 -1.67
CA ALA A 86 -11.08 -20.98 -0.78
C ALA A 86 -10.79 -20.43 0.63
N PRO A 87 -11.26 -19.22 0.99
CA PRO A 87 -11.16 -18.77 2.37
C PRO A 87 -12.03 -19.65 3.27
N ASP A 88 -11.68 -19.75 4.55
CA ASP A 88 -12.52 -20.43 5.54
C ASP A 88 -13.88 -19.74 5.70
N SER A 89 -13.94 -18.42 5.45
CA SER A 89 -15.15 -17.61 5.38
C SER A 89 -14.99 -16.31 4.58
N ASP A 90 -16.09 -15.71 4.11
CA ASP A 90 -16.05 -14.38 3.46
C ASP A 90 -15.53 -13.28 4.40
N VAL A 91 -15.72 -13.45 5.72
CA VAL A 91 -15.20 -12.54 6.75
C VAL A 91 -13.67 -12.59 6.77
N ASP A 92 -13.07 -13.78 6.74
CA ASP A 92 -11.61 -13.92 6.72
C ASP A 92 -11.00 -13.37 5.43
N ALA A 93 -11.71 -13.52 4.30
CA ALA A 93 -11.31 -12.92 3.04
C ALA A 93 -11.34 -11.39 3.10
N CYS A 94 -12.41 -10.81 3.65
CA CYS A 94 -12.54 -9.37 3.90
C CYS A 94 -11.38 -8.83 4.78
N LYS A 95 -11.08 -9.49 5.90
CA LYS A 95 -9.98 -9.09 6.78
C LYS A 95 -8.62 -9.18 6.09
N ARG A 96 -8.39 -10.22 5.28
CA ARG A 96 -7.16 -10.38 4.51
C ARG A 96 -6.98 -9.26 3.50
N TYR A 97 -8.04 -8.88 2.79
CA TYR A 97 -8.02 -7.74 1.88
C TYR A 97 -7.62 -6.45 2.60
N TYR A 98 -8.29 -6.13 3.72
CA TYR A 98 -7.98 -4.91 4.47
C TYR A 98 -6.63 -4.91 5.20
N LYS A 99 -6.05 -6.10 5.46
CA LYS A 99 -4.67 -6.20 5.95
C LYS A 99 -3.68 -5.49 5.00
N ASP A 100 -3.91 -5.60 3.70
CA ASP A 100 -3.06 -5.03 2.64
C ASP A 100 -3.57 -3.64 2.22
N ALA A 101 -4.89 -3.45 2.07
CA ALA A 101 -5.46 -2.14 1.70
C ALA A 101 -5.16 -1.05 2.74
N CYS A 102 -5.11 -1.41 4.04
CA CYS A 102 -4.76 -0.48 5.11
C CYS A 102 -3.26 -0.12 5.16
N LEU A 103 -2.38 -0.69 4.32
CA LEU A 103 -0.97 -0.29 4.26
C LEU A 103 -0.78 1.16 3.79
N HIS A 104 -1.83 1.77 3.22
CA HIS A 104 -1.87 3.18 2.87
C HIS A 104 -2.32 4.10 4.02
N GLY A 105 -2.63 3.54 5.19
CA GLY A 105 -3.09 4.30 6.35
C GLY A 105 -4.57 4.69 6.29
N LEU A 106 -4.97 5.61 7.17
CA LEU A 106 -6.32 6.19 7.17
C LEU A 106 -6.46 7.27 6.09
N VAL A 107 -7.67 7.41 5.53
CA VAL A 107 -8.02 8.47 4.56
C VAL A 107 -7.82 9.89 5.09
N SER A 108 -7.91 10.09 6.41
CA SER A 108 -7.61 11.36 7.08
C SER A 108 -6.14 11.76 7.03
N ARG A 109 -5.24 10.83 6.70
CA ARG A 109 -3.77 10.96 6.79
C ARG A 109 -3.26 11.44 8.14
N LYS A 110 -4.08 11.29 9.19
CA LYS A 110 -3.77 11.63 10.57
C LYS A 110 -4.29 10.54 11.46
N ASP A 111 -3.44 10.07 12.37
CA ASP A 111 -3.86 9.17 13.43
C ASP A 111 -4.80 9.90 14.43
N PRO A 112 -6.06 9.45 14.58
CA PRO A 112 -6.97 9.99 15.60
C PRO A 112 -6.58 9.52 17.03
N GLY A 113 -5.74 8.49 17.14
CA GLY A 113 -5.32 7.91 18.41
C GLY A 113 -6.34 6.94 19.01
N ASP A 114 -5.85 6.08 19.91
CA ASP A 114 -6.56 4.88 20.40
C ASP A 114 -7.98 5.16 20.91
N VAL A 115 -8.18 6.25 21.65
CA VAL A 115 -9.49 6.58 22.26
C VAL A 115 -10.56 6.82 21.20
N GLU A 116 -10.24 7.55 20.13
CA GLU A 116 -11.18 7.83 19.04
C GLU A 116 -11.42 6.57 18.18
N VAL A 117 -10.37 5.77 17.96
CA VAL A 117 -10.47 4.50 17.23
C VAL A 117 -11.36 3.49 17.99
N GLU A 118 -11.15 3.32 19.29
CA GLU A 118 -11.95 2.44 20.13
C GLU A 118 -13.42 2.88 20.17
N ALA A 119 -13.67 4.19 20.24
CA ALA A 119 -15.03 4.73 20.20
C ALA A 119 -15.72 4.43 18.86
N CYS A 120 -15.02 4.62 17.74
CA CYS A 120 -15.54 4.30 16.42
C CYS A 120 -15.74 2.78 16.22
N GLU A 121 -14.80 1.96 16.69
CA GLU A 121 -14.92 0.51 16.67
C GLU A 121 -16.17 0.06 17.45
N ALA A 122 -16.37 0.61 18.64
CA ALA A 122 -17.55 0.34 19.46
C ALA A 122 -18.85 0.74 18.75
N ALA A 123 -18.86 1.88 18.03
CA ALA A 123 -19.99 2.31 17.22
C ALA A 123 -20.28 1.33 16.06
N ILE A 124 -19.26 0.80 15.38
CA ILE A 124 -19.43 -0.20 14.32
C ILE A 124 -19.96 -1.53 14.90
N ARG A 125 -19.41 -2.00 16.03
CA ARG A 125 -19.77 -3.27 16.65
C ARG A 125 -21.18 -3.26 17.25
N ASN A 126 -21.58 -2.14 17.86
CA ASN A 126 -22.82 -2.06 18.63
C ASN A 126 -23.91 -1.22 17.96
N GLY A 127 -23.57 -0.45 16.92
CA GLY A 127 -24.47 0.46 16.23
C GLY A 127 -25.34 -0.21 15.16
N SER A 128 -26.02 0.64 14.38
CA SER A 128 -26.90 0.23 13.29
C SER A 128 -26.11 -0.26 12.07
N CYS A 129 -26.79 -0.97 11.17
CA CYS A 129 -26.20 -1.40 9.91
C CYS A 129 -25.85 -0.22 8.97
N ASP A 130 -26.38 0.97 9.22
CA ASP A 130 -25.98 2.17 8.48
C ASP A 130 -24.57 2.61 8.88
N VAL A 131 -24.19 2.50 10.16
CA VAL A 131 -22.82 2.75 10.65
C VAL A 131 -21.85 1.70 10.08
N VAL A 132 -22.24 0.44 9.99
CA VAL A 132 -21.39 -0.61 9.38
C VAL A 132 -21.11 -0.31 7.90
N LYS A 133 -22.14 0.13 7.15
CA LYS A 133 -22.01 0.52 5.74
C LYS A 133 -21.17 1.78 5.58
N VAL A 134 -21.45 2.81 6.38
CA VAL A 134 -20.85 4.14 6.28
C VAL A 134 -20.47 4.63 7.68
N PRO A 135 -19.30 4.21 8.20
CA PRO A 135 -18.91 4.51 9.58
C PRO A 135 -18.87 6.02 9.86
N SER A 136 -18.45 6.84 8.89
CA SER A 136 -18.41 8.30 8.99
C SER A 136 -19.76 9.00 9.21
N THR A 137 -20.88 8.28 9.16
CA THR A 137 -22.20 8.80 9.58
C THR A 137 -22.37 8.86 11.09
N ASP A 138 -21.57 8.09 11.84
CA ASP A 138 -21.53 8.13 13.29
C ASP A 138 -20.54 9.22 13.77
N PRO A 139 -20.91 10.05 14.76
CA PRO A 139 -20.03 11.09 15.28
C PRO A 139 -18.70 10.55 15.84
N ALA A 140 -18.66 9.32 16.35
CA ALA A 140 -17.42 8.70 16.84
C ALA A 140 -16.42 8.39 15.72
N CYS A 141 -16.89 8.30 14.47
CA CYS A 141 -16.12 7.91 13.30
C CYS A 141 -15.90 9.06 12.31
N VAL A 142 -16.20 10.31 12.70
CA VAL A 142 -16.16 11.46 11.80
C VAL A 142 -14.76 11.75 11.24
N PHE A 143 -13.71 11.30 11.94
CA PHE A 143 -12.33 11.40 11.45
C PHE A 143 -12.09 10.61 10.17
N LEU A 144 -12.96 9.68 9.79
CA LEU A 144 -12.86 8.94 8.52
C LEU A 144 -13.30 9.77 7.30
N LEU A 145 -13.78 10.99 7.49
CA LEU A 145 -14.02 11.91 6.39
C LEU A 145 -12.68 12.45 5.89
N GLU A 146 -12.47 12.46 4.58
CA GLU A 146 -11.29 13.08 3.98
C GLU A 146 -11.14 14.51 4.52
N ALA A 147 -9.93 14.83 4.99
CA ALA A 147 -9.59 16.20 5.26
C ALA A 147 -9.79 17.01 3.95
N PRO A 148 -10.30 18.25 4.03
CA PRO A 148 -10.34 19.11 2.85
C PRO A 148 -8.94 19.15 2.23
N PRO A 149 -8.81 19.21 0.89
CA PRO A 149 -7.52 19.21 0.23
C PRO A 149 -6.66 20.31 0.87
N SER A 150 -5.58 19.92 1.54
CA SER A 150 -4.58 20.89 1.97
C SER A 150 -3.95 21.47 0.72
N ASP A 151 -3.92 22.79 0.60
CA ASP A 151 -3.22 23.52 -0.48
C ASP A 151 -1.69 23.27 -0.48
N ASP A 152 -1.20 22.47 0.47
CA ASP A 152 0.21 22.08 0.68
C ASP A 152 0.68 20.91 -0.21
N ALA A 153 0.17 20.80 -1.44
CA ALA A 153 0.95 20.15 -2.50
C ALA A 153 2.07 21.12 -2.93
N GLY A 154 2.94 21.47 -1.98
CA GLY A 154 4.09 22.31 -2.19
C GLY A 154 4.96 21.67 -3.27
N THR A 155 5.12 22.39 -4.37
CA THR A 155 6.14 22.14 -5.39
C THR A 155 7.45 21.80 -4.69
N ASP A 156 7.88 20.55 -4.79
CA ASP A 156 9.21 20.11 -4.38
C ASP A 156 10.24 20.86 -5.26
N PRO A 157 11.00 21.84 -4.72
CA PRO A 157 11.96 22.58 -5.52
C PRO A 157 13.30 21.83 -5.67
N ASP A 158 13.42 20.59 -5.19
CA ASP A 158 14.67 19.85 -5.14
C ASP A 158 14.78 18.74 -6.20
N ALA A 159 14.33 19.04 -7.42
CA ALA A 159 14.90 18.41 -8.61
C ALA A 159 16.29 19.05 -8.92
N GLY A 160 17.18 18.99 -7.93
CA GLY A 160 18.57 19.41 -8.04
C GLY A 160 19.34 18.47 -8.97
N ASP A 161 19.41 18.88 -10.23
CA ASP A 161 20.48 18.67 -11.20
C ASP A 161 21.59 17.69 -10.77
N ALA A 162 21.46 16.41 -11.16
CA ALA A 162 22.58 15.47 -11.16
C ALA A 162 23.50 15.79 -12.34
N GLY A 163 24.22 16.91 -12.21
CA GLY A 163 25.37 17.25 -13.02
C GLY A 163 26.48 16.22 -12.82
N THR A 164 26.91 15.66 -13.95
CA THR A 164 28.19 15.00 -14.22
C THR A 164 29.27 15.17 -13.15
N ASP A 165 29.90 14.06 -12.76
CA ASP A 165 31.36 13.98 -12.78
C ASP A 165 31.84 12.52 -12.93
N ALA A 166 32.40 12.26 -14.12
CA ALA A 166 33.35 11.20 -14.34
C ALA A 166 34.72 11.63 -13.78
N SER A 167 35.49 10.65 -13.31
CA SER A 167 36.95 10.68 -13.04
C SER A 167 37.36 10.78 -11.56
N ALA A 168 37.48 9.62 -10.92
CA ALA A 168 38.58 9.33 -9.98
C ALA A 168 38.81 7.81 -9.89
N LEU A 169 39.11 7.20 -11.05
CA LEU A 169 39.91 5.99 -11.11
C LEU A 169 41.37 6.42 -10.96
N GLU A 170 41.90 6.52 -9.74
CA GLU A 170 43.33 6.33 -9.50
C GLU A 170 43.61 6.14 -8.01
N ASN A 171 44.54 5.23 -7.72
CA ASN A 171 45.06 4.84 -6.39
C ASN A 171 44.43 3.62 -5.70
N LEU A 172 44.41 2.48 -6.41
CA LEU A 172 44.57 1.15 -5.79
C LEU A 172 45.65 0.37 -6.53
N ALA A 173 46.85 0.91 -6.51
CA ALA A 173 48.07 0.14 -6.63
C ALA A 173 48.88 0.47 -5.37
N ASP A 174 48.93 -0.46 -4.42
CA ASP A 174 50.18 -1.09 -3.99
C ASP A 174 49.96 -2.02 -2.77
N ALA A 175 50.66 -3.16 -2.83
CA ALA A 175 51.07 -4.01 -1.71
C ALA A 175 50.05 -4.91 -0.95
N SER A 176 50.05 -6.18 -1.36
CA SER A 176 50.14 -7.35 -0.48
C SER A 176 51.03 -8.38 -1.20
N PRO A 177 51.57 -9.45 -0.58
CA PRO A 177 52.03 -9.67 0.81
C PRO A 177 53.46 -10.29 0.86
N PHE A 178 54.13 -10.26 2.02
CA PHE A 178 54.95 -11.36 2.56
C PHE A 178 54.98 -11.28 4.08
#